data_AF-A0A817JLQ0-F1
#
_entry.id   AF-A0A817JLQ0-F1
#
_cell.length_a   1.000
_cell.length_b   1.000
_cell.length_c   1.000
_cell.angle_alpha   90.00
_cell.angle_beta   90.00
_cell.angle_gamma   90.00
#
_symmetry.space_group_name_H-M   'P 1'
#
loop_
_entity.id
_entity.type
_entity.pdbx_description
1 polymer ?
#
loop_
_entity_poly.entity_id
_entity_poly.type
_entity_poly.pdbx_seq_one_letter_code
_entity_poly.pdbx_strand_id
1 'polypeptide(L)'
;MALANVLGFKSNDAFNRSLQCEKTDDHIDEFCPKLNIENIAQFITLPPYVDRVRIQFLKGTTTLAFKFRNGVMVAVDSRATAGGFIASGEVKKIIEINPYLLGTMAGGAADCAFWERVLARHCRIYELRNKEKISVAAASKILANMVFEYRGMGLSMGTMIIGWDKRVCGPGQIAHLAPTYAAVNALCLLRSEKAYNIIDRKKLSAWLQTICDPLNGSFSLHIDGESDIRATYCAATVATLCQLEDRAELFEDTAEWVASCQTYEGGFGACPGAEAHGGYSFCGYATLLLLDRESICDRESLLRWTVNRQMTFEGGFQGRTNKLVDGCYSFWVGALLPLIQAVQRKKPIRESQDVNKNHEPLFDTIAAQEYVLLCCQVDQTGGFTDRPKVNSRGSDFYHTCYCLSGLSLFQDDGQDQTSIVCGDSENKLRNTHPLFNIGPECAREAMDYFSQQ
;
A
#
# COMPACT_ATOMS: atom_id res chain seq x y z
N MET A 1 -17.19 3.15 -4.34
CA MET A 1 -16.92 3.46 -5.76
C MET A 1 -16.77 2.15 -6.49
N ALA A 2 -17.80 1.78 -7.25
CA ALA A 2 -17.89 0.47 -7.90
C ALA A 2 -17.07 0.47 -9.19
N LEU A 3 -16.52 -0.70 -9.51
CA LEU A 3 -15.69 -1.09 -10.65
C LEU A 3 -16.21 -0.66 -12.04
N ALA A 4 -17.39 -0.03 -12.13
CA ALA A 4 -18.00 0.46 -13.36
C ALA A 4 -17.23 1.64 -13.98
N ASN A 5 -16.56 2.48 -13.18
CA ASN A 5 -15.88 3.67 -13.70
C ASN A 5 -14.52 3.39 -14.36
N VAL A 6 -13.96 2.19 -14.22
CA VAL A 6 -12.65 1.83 -14.78
C VAL A 6 -12.78 1.16 -16.16
N LEU A 7 -13.98 0.71 -16.56
CA LEU A 7 -14.17 -0.12 -17.77
C LEU A 7 -14.88 0.57 -18.94
N GLY A 8 -15.08 1.90 -18.91
CA GLY A 8 -15.43 2.67 -20.11
C GLY A 8 -16.78 2.34 -20.77
N PHE A 9 -17.75 1.77 -20.05
CA PHE A 9 -19.10 1.62 -20.58
C PHE A 9 -19.85 2.97 -20.48
N LYS A 10 -20.28 3.52 -21.63
CA LYS A 10 -21.13 4.71 -21.68
C LYS A 10 -22.46 4.42 -20.98
N SER A 11 -22.79 5.25 -19.99
CA SER A 11 -24.08 5.21 -19.29
C SER A 11 -25.22 5.55 -20.26
N ASN A 12 -26.24 4.71 -20.33
CA ASN A 12 -27.47 5.00 -21.05
C ASN A 12 -28.45 5.67 -20.07
N ASP A 13 -28.94 6.87 -20.39
CA ASP A 13 -29.72 7.78 -19.53
C ASP A 13 -31.13 7.30 -19.12
N ALA A 14 -31.43 6.02 -19.24
CA ALA A 14 -32.75 5.47 -18.95
C ALA A 14 -33.00 5.17 -17.45
N PHE A 15 -31.95 5.10 -16.62
CA PHE A 15 -32.09 4.64 -15.23
C PHE A 15 -32.51 5.74 -14.23
N ASN A 16 -32.42 7.02 -14.62
CA ASN A 16 -32.68 8.15 -13.70
C ASN A 16 -34.14 8.63 -13.67
N ARG A 17 -35.07 8.04 -14.44
CA ARG A 17 -36.46 8.54 -14.52
C ARG A 17 -37.50 7.79 -13.67
N SER A 18 -37.16 6.67 -13.03
CA SER A 18 -38.16 5.83 -12.34
C SER A 18 -38.26 6.04 -10.82
N LEU A 19 -37.54 6.99 -10.23
CA LEU A 19 -37.62 7.30 -8.80
C LEU A 19 -38.31 8.65 -8.56
N GLN A 20 -39.61 8.72 -8.87
CA GLN A 20 -40.52 9.66 -8.19
C GLN A 20 -41.54 8.85 -7.39
N CYS A 21 -41.62 9.21 -6.12
CA CYS A 21 -42.31 8.53 -5.04
C CYS A 21 -43.79 8.93 -4.99
N GLU A 22 -44.71 7.97 -4.89
CA GLU A 22 -46.01 8.19 -4.24
C GLU A 22 -46.34 7.03 -3.29
N LYS A 23 -46.95 7.40 -2.16
CA LYS A 23 -47.24 6.59 -0.97
C LYS A 23 -48.35 5.56 -1.21
N THR A 24 -48.26 4.38 -0.59
CA THR A 24 -49.32 3.77 0.26
C THR A 24 -48.88 2.43 0.84
N ASP A 25 -49.31 2.18 2.07
CA ASP A 25 -49.22 0.91 2.80
C ASP A 25 -50.02 -0.24 2.13
N ASP A 26 -49.72 -1.45 2.60
CA ASP A 26 -50.38 -2.75 2.40
C ASP A 26 -50.01 -3.58 1.15
N HIS A 27 -49.64 -4.84 1.44
CA HIS A 27 -49.35 -6.00 0.55
C HIS A 27 -47.92 -6.16 -0.02
N ILE A 28 -47.08 -6.89 0.72
CA ILE A 28 -45.71 -7.34 0.34
C ILE A 28 -45.70 -8.54 -0.64
N ASP A 29 -46.83 -8.89 -1.28
CA ASP A 29 -46.91 -10.11 -2.11
C ASP A 29 -46.94 -9.87 -3.64
N GLU A 30 -46.73 -8.65 -4.15
CA GLU A 30 -46.82 -8.38 -5.61
C GLU A 30 -45.51 -7.91 -6.30
N PHE A 31 -44.35 -7.89 -5.62
CA PHE A 31 -43.06 -7.58 -6.25
C PHE A 31 -42.25 -8.83 -6.62
N CYS A 32 -42.86 -9.74 -7.37
CA CYS A 32 -42.11 -10.68 -8.18
C CYS A 32 -42.77 -10.74 -9.57
N PRO A 33 -42.39 -9.87 -10.52
CA PRO A 33 -42.66 -10.21 -11.90
C PRO A 33 -41.90 -11.50 -12.14
N LYS A 34 -42.62 -12.61 -12.38
CA LYS A 34 -42.03 -13.88 -12.81
C LYS A 34 -41.13 -13.55 -13.99
N LEU A 35 -39.82 -13.44 -13.74
CA LEU A 35 -38.81 -13.23 -14.76
C LEU A 35 -38.86 -14.49 -15.62
N ASN A 36 -39.55 -14.37 -16.75
CA ASN A 36 -39.62 -15.43 -17.73
C ASN A 36 -38.20 -15.60 -18.28
N ILE A 37 -37.55 -16.69 -17.88
CA ILE A 37 -36.12 -16.97 -18.12
C ILE A 37 -35.77 -16.95 -19.62
N GLU A 38 -36.77 -17.08 -20.50
CA GLU A 38 -36.62 -17.00 -21.95
C GLU A 38 -36.27 -15.58 -22.47
N ASN A 39 -36.59 -14.50 -21.75
CA ASN A 39 -36.37 -13.13 -22.24
C ASN A 39 -34.96 -12.56 -21.95
N ILE A 40 -34.16 -13.17 -21.07
CA ILE A 40 -32.79 -12.69 -20.82
C ILE A 40 -31.86 -13.02 -22.00
N ALA A 41 -32.14 -14.12 -22.72
CA ALA A 41 -31.39 -14.50 -23.91
C ALA A 41 -31.55 -13.49 -25.07
N GLN A 42 -32.66 -12.76 -25.13
CA GLN A 42 -32.93 -11.78 -26.21
C GLN A 42 -32.16 -10.47 -26.06
N PHE A 43 -31.65 -10.12 -24.87
CA PHE A 43 -30.84 -8.91 -24.67
C PHE A 43 -29.37 -9.09 -25.09
N ILE A 44 -28.98 -10.28 -25.57
CA ILE A 44 -27.64 -10.59 -26.09
C ILE A 44 -27.72 -10.83 -27.61
N THR A 45 -28.43 -10.00 -28.37
CA THR A 45 -28.19 -9.90 -29.81
C THR A 45 -27.06 -8.90 -30.05
N LEU A 46 -25.83 -9.41 -30.05
CA LEU A 46 -24.65 -8.69 -30.54
C LEU A 46 -24.79 -8.44 -32.05
N PRO A 47 -24.29 -7.31 -32.58
CA PRO A 47 -24.28 -7.05 -34.02
C PRO A 47 -23.51 -8.13 -34.80
N PRO A 48 -23.82 -8.35 -36.10
CA PRO A 48 -23.40 -9.51 -36.89
C PRO A 48 -21.89 -9.62 -37.21
N TYR A 49 -21.03 -8.90 -36.50
CA TYR A 49 -19.57 -8.95 -36.66
C TYR A 49 -18.82 -9.58 -35.46
N VAL A 50 -19.53 -10.04 -34.43
CA VAL A 50 -18.90 -10.60 -33.20
C VAL A 50 -19.00 -12.14 -33.15
N ASP A 51 -18.67 -12.82 -34.24
CA ASP A 51 -18.69 -14.30 -34.30
C ASP A 51 -17.41 -14.96 -33.73
N ARG A 52 -16.54 -14.22 -33.03
CA ARG A 52 -15.23 -14.71 -32.59
C ARG A 52 -14.94 -14.69 -31.09
N VAL A 53 -15.91 -14.35 -30.23
CA VAL A 53 -15.73 -14.48 -28.77
C VAL A 53 -16.62 -15.58 -28.22
N ARG A 54 -16.15 -16.83 -28.30
CA ARG A 54 -16.74 -17.93 -27.53
C ARG A 54 -16.31 -17.79 -26.08
N ILE A 55 -17.17 -17.22 -25.23
CA ILE A 55 -16.99 -17.27 -23.78
C ILE A 55 -17.09 -18.74 -23.36
N GLN A 56 -15.97 -19.34 -22.99
CA GLN A 56 -15.96 -20.67 -22.38
C GLN A 56 -16.48 -20.55 -20.95
N PHE A 57 -17.74 -20.94 -20.72
CA PHE A 57 -18.31 -20.97 -19.38
C PHE A 57 -17.64 -22.07 -18.54
N LEU A 58 -16.76 -21.65 -17.64
CA LEU A 58 -16.25 -22.51 -16.60
C LEU A 58 -17.37 -22.81 -15.59
N LYS A 59 -17.57 -24.10 -15.29
CA LYS A 59 -18.58 -24.55 -14.33
C LYS A 59 -17.93 -24.71 -12.96
N GLY A 60 -18.48 -24.06 -11.94
CA GLY A 60 -17.98 -24.12 -10.56
C GLY A 60 -19.01 -23.59 -9.57
N THR A 61 -18.66 -23.60 -8.28
CA THR A 61 -19.47 -22.94 -7.25
C THR A 61 -19.33 -21.43 -7.42
N THR A 62 -20.44 -20.71 -7.46
CA THR A 62 -20.46 -19.25 -7.56
C THR A 62 -20.92 -18.67 -6.24
N THR A 63 -20.05 -17.88 -5.62
CA THR A 63 -20.31 -17.15 -4.38
C THR A 63 -20.28 -15.66 -4.66
N LEU A 64 -21.30 -14.93 -4.21
CA LEU A 64 -21.39 -13.48 -4.27
C LEU A 64 -21.61 -12.94 -2.86
N ALA A 65 -20.88 -11.88 -2.50
CA ALA A 65 -21.06 -11.17 -1.24
C ALA A 65 -21.13 -9.67 -1.50
N PHE A 66 -22.09 -9.00 -0.88
CA PHE A 66 -22.34 -7.57 -1.00
C PHE A 66 -22.29 -6.90 0.36
N LYS A 67 -21.60 -5.78 0.44
CA LYS A 67 -21.65 -4.88 1.61
C LYS A 67 -22.71 -3.81 1.36
N PHE A 68 -23.59 -3.58 2.34
CA PHE A 68 -24.58 -2.51 2.32
C PHE A 68 -24.57 -1.74 3.65
N ARG A 69 -25.32 -0.63 3.72
CA ARG A 69 -25.27 0.32 4.86
C ARG A 69 -25.46 -0.35 6.23
N ASN A 70 -26.30 -1.38 6.29
CA ASN A 70 -26.68 -2.04 7.54
C ASN A 70 -26.15 -3.48 7.67
N GLY A 71 -25.21 -3.91 6.82
CA GLY A 71 -24.65 -5.26 6.94
C GLY A 71 -24.04 -5.83 5.67
N VAL A 72 -24.11 -7.16 5.59
CA VAL A 72 -23.55 -7.99 4.52
C VAL A 72 -24.62 -8.95 4.02
N MET A 73 -24.68 -9.15 2.71
CA MET A 73 -25.57 -10.11 2.06
C MET A 73 -24.72 -11.10 1.28
N VAL A 74 -24.99 -12.39 1.43
CA VAL A 74 -24.22 -13.47 0.80
C VAL A 74 -25.18 -14.37 0.04
N ALA A 75 -24.83 -14.70 -1.21
CA ALA A 75 -25.57 -15.61 -2.06
C ALA A 75 -24.62 -16.64 -2.67
N VAL A 76 -24.99 -17.91 -2.62
CA VAL A 76 -24.20 -19.02 -3.17
C VAL A 76 -25.13 -19.95 -3.93
N ASP A 77 -24.67 -20.51 -5.05
CA ASP A 77 -25.42 -21.52 -5.79
C ASP A 77 -25.67 -22.78 -4.92
N SER A 78 -26.84 -23.41 -5.10
CA SER A 78 -27.27 -24.56 -4.28
C SER A 78 -26.80 -25.92 -4.81
N ARG A 79 -26.16 -25.97 -5.98
CA ARG A 79 -25.84 -27.23 -6.66
C ARG A 79 -24.51 -27.81 -6.17
N ALA A 80 -24.52 -29.04 -5.66
CA ALA A 80 -23.32 -29.81 -5.35
C ALA A 80 -23.10 -30.93 -6.36
N THR A 81 -21.85 -31.08 -6.81
CA THR A 81 -21.47 -32.08 -7.82
C THR A 81 -20.38 -33.00 -7.26
N ALA A 82 -20.48 -34.30 -7.54
CA ALA A 82 -19.45 -35.30 -7.30
C ALA A 82 -18.95 -35.81 -8.66
N GLY A 83 -17.86 -35.20 -9.16
CA GLY A 83 -17.40 -35.43 -10.54
C GLY A 83 -18.44 -34.93 -11.57
N GLY A 84 -18.82 -35.79 -12.52
CA GLY A 84 -19.83 -35.48 -13.53
C GLY A 84 -21.28 -35.55 -13.03
N PHE A 85 -21.51 -36.01 -11.80
CA PHE A 85 -22.84 -36.24 -11.24
C PHE A 85 -23.29 -35.09 -10.33
N ILE A 86 -24.54 -34.63 -10.46
CA ILE A 86 -25.15 -33.67 -9.52
C ILE A 86 -25.62 -34.46 -8.30
N ALA A 87 -24.88 -34.36 -7.20
CA ALA A 87 -25.17 -35.06 -5.96
C ALA A 87 -26.38 -34.47 -5.23
N SER A 88 -26.58 -33.15 -5.31
CA SER A 88 -27.76 -32.47 -4.76
C SER A 88 -27.95 -31.10 -5.41
N GLY A 89 -29.22 -30.70 -5.59
CA GLY A 89 -29.60 -29.38 -6.11
C GLY A 89 -29.87 -28.33 -5.04
N GLU A 90 -29.88 -28.69 -3.75
CA GLU A 90 -30.39 -27.86 -2.65
C GLU A 90 -29.41 -27.74 -1.47
N VAL A 91 -28.10 -27.82 -1.73
CA VAL A 91 -27.09 -27.71 -0.68
C VAL A 91 -27.00 -26.28 -0.15
N LYS A 92 -27.14 -26.12 1.17
CA LYS A 92 -26.84 -24.88 1.87
C LYS A 92 -25.32 -24.70 1.96
N LYS A 93 -24.75 -23.95 1.00
CA LYS A 93 -23.32 -23.64 0.96
C LYS A 93 -22.92 -22.41 1.79
N ILE A 94 -23.85 -21.81 2.52
CA ILE A 94 -23.58 -20.78 3.51
C ILE A 94 -23.53 -21.48 4.86
N ILE A 95 -22.40 -21.38 5.54
CA ILE A 95 -22.16 -21.98 6.85
C ILE A 95 -22.10 -20.86 7.88
N GLU A 96 -22.90 -21.00 8.94
CA GLU A 96 -22.85 -20.07 10.06
C GLU A 96 -21.70 -20.44 11.00
N ILE A 97 -20.72 -19.55 11.14
CA ILE A 97 -19.57 -19.75 12.03
C ILE A 97 -19.94 -19.24 13.43
N ASN A 98 -20.58 -18.08 13.50
CA ASN A 98 -21.19 -17.51 14.71
C ASN A 98 -22.25 -16.47 14.31
N PRO A 99 -23.02 -15.86 15.25
CA PRO A 99 -24.12 -14.94 14.92
C PRO A 99 -23.75 -13.68 14.12
N TYR A 100 -22.46 -13.40 13.92
CA TYR A 100 -21.97 -12.24 13.17
C TYR A 100 -20.95 -12.61 12.09
N LEU A 101 -20.68 -13.90 11.85
CA LEU A 101 -19.67 -14.41 10.93
C LEU A 101 -20.20 -15.63 10.17
N LEU A 102 -20.12 -15.54 8.85
CA LEU A 102 -20.54 -16.53 7.87
C LEU A 102 -19.34 -16.98 7.03
N GLY A 103 -19.34 -18.26 6.65
CA GLY A 103 -18.43 -18.84 5.68
C GLY A 103 -19.16 -19.38 4.46
N THR A 104 -18.45 -19.60 3.36
CA THR A 104 -19.01 -20.14 2.13
C THR A 104 -18.30 -21.40 1.70
N MET A 105 -19.02 -22.40 1.22
CA MET A 105 -18.45 -23.69 0.85
C MET A 105 -18.15 -23.76 -0.66
N ALA A 106 -16.87 -23.91 -1.01
CA ALA A 106 -16.41 -24.36 -2.33
C ALA A 106 -15.30 -25.41 -2.19
N GLY A 107 -15.40 -26.54 -2.90
CA GLY A 107 -14.49 -27.68 -2.75
C GLY A 107 -15.12 -28.83 -1.99
N GLY A 108 -14.34 -29.54 -1.19
CA GLY A 108 -14.81 -30.65 -0.36
C GLY A 108 -15.80 -30.17 0.71
N ALA A 109 -17.03 -30.67 0.66
CA ALA A 109 -18.08 -30.26 1.60
C ALA A 109 -17.72 -30.57 3.07
N ALA A 110 -17.10 -31.74 3.30
CA ALA A 110 -16.63 -32.15 4.62
C ALA A 110 -15.50 -31.25 5.13
N ASP A 111 -14.53 -30.94 4.27
CA ASP A 111 -13.38 -30.08 4.60
C ASP A 111 -13.84 -28.67 5.00
N CYS A 112 -14.72 -28.06 4.19
CA CYS A 112 -15.25 -26.73 4.46
C CYS A 112 -16.00 -26.68 5.79
N ALA A 113 -16.93 -27.62 6.01
CA ALA A 113 -17.74 -27.67 7.22
C ALA A 113 -16.92 -27.97 8.48
N PHE A 114 -15.88 -28.81 8.37
CA PHE A 114 -15.01 -29.13 9.49
C PHE A 114 -14.17 -27.92 9.92
N TRP A 115 -13.45 -27.30 8.98
CA TRP A 115 -12.53 -26.20 9.30
C TRP A 115 -13.23 -24.92 9.73
N GLU A 116 -14.42 -24.64 9.20
CA GLU A 116 -15.23 -23.51 9.66
C GLU A 116 -15.80 -23.73 11.06
N ARG A 117 -16.12 -24.98 11.43
CA ARG A 117 -16.47 -25.33 12.81
C ARG A 117 -15.29 -25.20 13.77
N VAL A 118 -14.08 -25.58 13.33
CA VAL A 118 -12.85 -25.36 14.09
C VAL A 118 -12.61 -23.85 14.27
N LEU A 119 -12.78 -23.05 13.22
CA LEU A 119 -12.71 -21.59 13.30
C LEU A 119 -13.71 -21.04 14.33
N ALA A 120 -14.96 -21.50 14.33
CA ALA A 120 -15.97 -21.09 15.32
C ALA A 120 -15.49 -21.30 16.77
N ARG A 121 -14.86 -22.44 17.05
CA ARG A 121 -14.24 -22.73 18.36
C ARG A 121 -13.12 -21.74 18.69
N HIS A 122 -12.22 -21.46 17.75
CA HIS A 122 -11.14 -20.48 17.96
C HIS A 122 -11.69 -19.08 18.21
N CYS A 123 -12.69 -18.63 17.45
CA CYS A 123 -13.38 -17.36 17.66
C CYS A 123 -13.97 -17.26 19.06
N ARG A 124 -14.62 -18.34 19.54
CA ARG A 124 -15.22 -18.38 20.87
C ARG A 124 -14.19 -18.33 22.00
N ILE A 125 -13.07 -19.05 21.86
CA ILE A 125 -11.97 -19.01 22.84
C ILE A 125 -11.36 -17.61 22.90
N TYR A 126 -11.17 -16.95 21.75
CA TYR A 126 -10.68 -15.58 21.68
C TYR A 126 -11.60 -14.61 22.43
N GLU A 127 -12.91 -14.72 22.19
CA GLU A 127 -13.91 -13.88 22.84
C GLU A 127 -13.91 -14.06 24.37
N LEU A 128 -13.79 -15.30 24.86
CA LEU A 128 -13.71 -15.60 26.28
C LEU A 128 -12.45 -15.04 26.95
N ARG A 129 -11.31 -15.06 26.26
CA ARG A 129 -10.02 -14.59 26.80
C ARG A 129 -9.91 -13.07 26.83
N ASN A 130 -10.36 -12.42 25.76
CA ASN A 130 -10.15 -10.98 25.56
C ASN A 130 -11.36 -10.13 25.94
N LYS A 131 -12.50 -10.75 26.29
CA LYS A 131 -13.79 -10.06 26.52
C LYS A 131 -14.24 -9.20 25.32
N GLU A 132 -13.74 -9.52 24.13
CA GLU A 132 -14.01 -8.80 22.89
C GLU A 132 -14.19 -9.79 21.73
N LYS A 133 -15.12 -9.47 20.83
CA LYS A 133 -15.37 -10.26 19.62
C LYS A 133 -14.17 -10.21 18.68
N ILE A 134 -13.80 -11.35 18.11
CA ILE A 134 -12.76 -11.41 17.08
C ILE A 134 -13.22 -10.68 15.81
N SER A 135 -12.31 -9.97 15.15
CA SER A 135 -12.59 -9.33 13.85
C SER A 135 -12.69 -10.35 12.71
N VAL A 136 -13.42 -10.00 11.65
CA VAL A 136 -13.57 -10.83 10.44
C VAL A 136 -12.20 -11.10 9.83
N ALA A 137 -11.34 -10.08 9.78
CA ALA A 137 -9.97 -10.21 9.26
C ALA A 137 -9.11 -11.17 10.10
N ALA A 138 -9.17 -11.06 11.44
CA ALA A 138 -8.43 -11.96 12.32
C ALA A 138 -8.95 -13.41 12.22
N ALA A 139 -10.27 -13.61 12.17
CA ALA A 139 -10.86 -14.92 11.96
C ALA A 139 -10.45 -15.53 10.61
N SER A 140 -10.50 -14.74 9.53
CA SER A 140 -10.03 -15.14 8.21
C SER A 140 -8.54 -15.53 8.23
N LYS A 141 -7.71 -14.81 8.99
CA LYS A 141 -6.28 -15.11 9.08
C LYS A 141 -6.00 -16.38 9.87
N ILE A 142 -6.73 -16.61 10.97
CA ILE A 142 -6.65 -17.86 11.74
C ILE A 142 -6.98 -19.05 10.84
N LEU A 143 -8.08 -18.98 10.07
CA LEU A 143 -8.45 -20.03 9.14
C LEU A 143 -7.42 -20.23 8.04
N ALA A 144 -6.93 -19.15 7.43
CA ALA A 144 -5.88 -19.24 6.41
C ALA A 144 -4.62 -19.93 6.95
N ASN A 145 -4.20 -19.61 8.18
CA ASN A 145 -3.04 -20.24 8.80
C ASN A 145 -3.29 -21.73 9.10
N MET A 146 -4.45 -22.10 9.65
CA MET A 146 -4.81 -23.50 9.90
C MET A 146 -4.82 -24.32 8.61
N VAL A 147 -5.45 -23.81 7.55
CA VAL A 147 -5.54 -24.48 6.25
C VAL A 147 -4.17 -24.58 5.57
N PHE A 148 -3.30 -23.58 5.77
CA PHE A 148 -1.96 -23.56 5.20
C PHE A 148 -1.05 -24.68 5.73
N GLU A 149 -1.22 -25.09 7.00
CA GLU A 149 -0.48 -26.22 7.58
C GLU A 149 -0.73 -27.55 6.85
N TYR A 150 -1.88 -27.69 6.18
CA TYR A 150 -2.26 -28.90 5.43
C TYR A 150 -1.95 -28.80 3.93
N ARG A 151 -1.14 -27.82 3.52
CA ARG A 151 -0.78 -27.62 2.11
C ARG A 151 -0.08 -28.86 1.55
N GLY A 152 -0.64 -29.41 0.47
CA GLY A 152 -0.10 -30.60 -0.19
C GLY A 152 -0.59 -31.93 0.40
N MET A 153 -1.43 -31.90 1.44
CA MET A 153 -1.99 -33.10 2.09
C MET A 153 -3.38 -33.50 1.58
N GLY A 154 -3.83 -32.95 0.45
CA GLY A 154 -5.10 -33.29 -0.19
C GLY A 154 -6.33 -32.51 0.33
N LEU A 155 -6.14 -31.50 1.18
CA LEU A 155 -7.21 -30.62 1.64
C LEU A 155 -7.78 -29.79 0.47
N SER A 156 -9.11 -29.84 0.26
CA SER A 156 -9.77 -29.12 -0.83
C SER A 156 -10.82 -28.15 -0.27
N MET A 157 -10.41 -26.90 -0.06
CA MET A 157 -11.27 -25.87 0.54
C MET A 157 -11.05 -24.51 -0.11
N GLY A 158 -12.14 -23.90 -0.55
CA GLY A 158 -12.26 -22.49 -0.91
C GLY A 158 -13.43 -21.92 -0.12
N THR A 159 -13.15 -20.94 0.73
CA THR A 159 -14.19 -20.28 1.53
C THR A 159 -13.96 -18.79 1.58
N MET A 160 -15.05 -18.03 1.58
CA MET A 160 -15.06 -16.62 1.85
C MET A 160 -15.59 -16.42 3.26
N ILE A 161 -14.86 -15.69 4.09
CA ILE A 161 -15.28 -15.33 5.44
C ILE A 161 -15.89 -13.94 5.39
N ILE A 162 -17.17 -13.85 5.74
CA ILE A 162 -17.96 -12.62 5.69
C ILE A 162 -18.56 -12.39 7.07
N GLY A 163 -18.52 -11.17 7.58
CA GLY A 163 -19.17 -10.87 8.84
C GLY A 163 -19.23 -9.40 9.13
N TRP A 164 -19.73 -9.10 10.32
CA TRP A 164 -19.73 -7.75 10.89
C TRP A 164 -18.75 -7.72 12.06
N ASP A 165 -17.79 -6.80 12.03
CA ASP A 165 -16.90 -6.52 13.15
C ASP A 165 -16.84 -5.01 13.46
N LYS A 166 -16.25 -4.71 14.62
CA LYS A 166 -16.04 -3.34 15.09
C LYS A 166 -14.73 -2.71 14.57
N ARG A 167 -13.80 -3.49 13.98
CA ARG A 167 -12.38 -3.11 13.76
C ARG A 167 -11.77 -3.75 12.47
N VAL A 168 -11.52 -2.98 11.39
CA VAL A 168 -11.00 -3.45 10.06
C VAL A 168 -9.91 -2.57 9.37
N CYS A 169 -8.72 -3.05 8.96
CA CYS A 169 -7.71 -2.23 8.21
C CYS A 169 -8.27 -2.02 6.83
N GLY A 170 -8.50 -0.76 6.46
CA GLY A 170 -9.61 -0.44 5.59
C GLY A 170 -10.79 0.07 6.42
N PRO A 171 -12.05 -0.09 5.97
CA PRO A 171 -13.18 0.50 6.67
C PRO A 171 -13.43 -0.08 8.08
N GLY A 172 -12.76 0.45 9.12
CA GLY A 172 -13.05 0.18 10.54
C GLY A 172 -11.86 0.10 11.52
N GLN A 173 -10.59 0.10 11.12
CA GLN A 173 -9.44 -0.10 12.02
C GLN A 173 -9.02 1.21 12.64
N ILE A 174 -8.19 1.07 13.68
CA ILE A 174 -7.51 2.19 14.29
C ILE A 174 -6.61 2.87 13.26
N ALA A 175 -6.48 4.20 13.39
CA ALA A 175 -5.55 4.97 12.59
C ALA A 175 -4.11 4.56 12.90
N HIS A 176 -3.28 4.54 11.86
CA HIS A 176 -1.88 4.16 11.94
C HIS A 176 -1.09 4.98 10.91
N LEU A 177 0.10 5.45 11.27
CA LEU A 177 0.87 6.42 10.47
C LEU A 177 1.31 5.85 9.11
N ALA A 178 1.77 4.59 9.05
CA ALA A 178 2.12 3.95 7.78
C ALA A 178 1.00 3.96 6.72
N PRO A 179 -0.24 3.46 6.97
CA PRO A 179 -1.33 3.58 6.00
C PRO A 179 -1.82 5.02 5.83
N THR A 180 -1.69 5.91 6.82
CA THR A 180 -2.00 7.35 6.65
C THR A 180 -1.05 7.98 5.62
N TYR A 181 0.26 7.73 5.73
CA TYR A 181 1.27 8.15 4.75
C TYR A 181 0.94 7.61 3.35
N ALA A 182 0.69 6.30 3.24
CA ALA A 182 0.37 5.68 1.97
C ALA A 182 -0.93 6.24 1.35
N ALA A 183 -1.96 6.47 2.17
CA ALA A 183 -3.25 7.01 1.72
C ALA A 183 -3.12 8.46 1.24
N VAL A 184 -2.41 9.32 1.99
CA VAL A 184 -2.18 10.72 1.59
C VAL A 184 -1.40 10.76 0.28
N ASN A 185 -0.30 10.01 0.17
CA ASN A 185 0.45 9.94 -1.09
C ASN A 185 -0.40 9.42 -2.26
N ALA A 186 -1.23 8.40 -2.04
CA ALA A 186 -2.13 7.89 -3.06
C ALA A 186 -3.16 8.95 -3.50
N LEU A 187 -3.71 9.73 -2.56
CA LEU A 187 -4.63 10.83 -2.88
C LEU A 187 -3.93 11.97 -3.63
N CYS A 188 -2.68 12.30 -3.26
CA CYS A 188 -1.84 13.26 -3.98
C CYS A 188 -1.59 12.83 -5.44
N LEU A 189 -1.34 11.54 -5.67
CA LEU A 189 -1.16 10.99 -7.03
C LEU A 189 -2.41 11.10 -7.92
N LEU A 190 -3.62 11.16 -7.32
CA LEU A 190 -4.87 11.30 -8.08
C LEU A 190 -5.11 12.72 -8.61
N ARG A 191 -4.41 13.74 -8.08
CA ARG A 191 -4.44 15.14 -8.56
C ARG A 191 -5.85 15.68 -8.79
N SER A 192 -6.75 15.51 -7.82
CA SER A 192 -8.13 16.00 -7.94
C SER A 192 -8.65 16.56 -6.62
N GLU A 193 -9.45 17.62 -6.70
CA GLU A 193 -10.09 18.22 -5.52
C GLU A 193 -10.95 17.22 -4.74
N LYS A 194 -11.60 16.29 -5.46
CA LYS A 194 -12.37 15.21 -4.83
C LYS A 194 -11.50 14.30 -3.98
N ALA A 195 -10.26 14.04 -4.40
CA ALA A 195 -9.32 13.25 -3.62
C ALA A 195 -8.82 14.03 -2.40
N TYR A 196 -8.49 15.31 -2.59
CA TYR A 196 -7.99 16.18 -1.51
C TYR A 196 -9.03 16.39 -0.41
N ASN A 197 -10.28 16.63 -0.77
CA ASN A 197 -11.40 16.81 0.16
C ASN A 197 -11.77 15.56 0.99
N ILE A 198 -11.17 14.40 0.72
CA ILE A 198 -11.34 13.20 1.57
C ILE A 198 -10.59 13.37 2.90
N ILE A 199 -9.53 14.17 2.92
CA ILE A 199 -8.66 14.32 4.09
C ILE A 199 -9.29 15.31 5.08
N ASP A 200 -9.71 14.80 6.23
CA ASP A 200 -10.15 15.62 7.36
C ASP A 200 -8.93 16.17 8.12
N ARG A 201 -8.44 17.35 7.69
CA ARG A 201 -7.23 18.00 8.24
C ARG A 201 -7.31 18.23 9.75
N LYS A 202 -8.48 18.63 10.26
CA LYS A 202 -8.67 18.91 11.70
C LYS A 202 -8.55 17.64 12.54
N LYS A 203 -9.16 16.54 12.10
CA LYS A 203 -9.00 15.25 12.78
C LYS A 203 -7.60 14.67 12.61
N LEU A 204 -6.96 14.89 11.46
CA LEU A 204 -5.59 14.46 11.23
C LEU A 204 -4.63 15.16 12.20
N SER A 205 -4.66 16.49 12.29
CA SER A 205 -3.86 17.26 13.24
C SER A 205 -4.13 16.83 14.69
N ALA A 206 -5.40 16.79 15.11
CA ALA A 206 -5.76 16.35 16.46
C ALA A 206 -5.28 14.93 16.79
N TRP A 207 -5.34 14.01 15.82
CA TRP A 207 -4.83 12.65 16.02
C TRP A 207 -3.31 12.59 16.09
N LEU A 208 -2.58 13.34 15.25
CA LEU A 208 -1.12 13.41 15.30
C LEU A 208 -0.63 13.91 16.67
N GLN A 209 -1.33 14.86 17.28
CA GLN A 209 -1.04 15.32 18.64
C GLN A 209 -1.17 14.20 19.68
N THR A 210 -2.13 13.27 19.53
CA THR A 210 -2.31 12.15 20.49
C THR A 210 -1.22 11.09 20.44
N ILE A 211 -0.46 11.02 19.36
CA ILE A 211 0.60 10.02 19.15
C ILE A 211 1.99 10.64 19.17
N CYS A 212 2.09 11.96 19.33
CA CYS A 212 3.34 12.66 19.62
C CYS A 212 3.67 12.53 21.11
N ASP A 213 4.89 12.12 21.43
CA ASP A 213 5.40 12.05 22.79
C ASP A 213 5.82 13.45 23.24
N PRO A 214 5.13 14.05 24.24
CA PRO A 214 5.41 15.42 24.68
C PRO A 214 6.74 15.57 25.43
N LEU A 215 7.43 14.48 25.78
CA LEU A 215 8.70 14.53 26.52
C LEU A 215 9.92 14.59 25.62
N ASN A 216 9.82 14.06 24.39
CA ASN A 216 10.97 13.94 23.49
C ASN A 216 10.64 14.26 22.02
N GLY A 217 9.38 14.53 21.65
CA GLY A 217 9.00 14.86 20.27
C GLY A 217 9.02 13.68 19.31
N SER A 218 9.13 12.44 19.78
CA SER A 218 8.99 11.22 18.98
C SER A 218 7.53 10.91 18.67
N PHE A 219 7.27 10.12 17.64
CA PHE A 219 5.91 9.72 17.27
C PHE A 219 5.74 8.21 17.41
N SER A 220 4.58 7.79 17.92
CA SER A 220 4.16 6.40 17.89
C SER A 220 3.39 6.12 16.60
N LEU A 221 3.56 4.92 16.02
CA LEU A 221 2.90 4.56 14.76
C LEU A 221 1.36 4.53 14.87
N HIS A 222 0.84 4.26 16.06
CA HIS A 222 -0.57 4.42 16.43
C HIS A 222 -0.67 4.64 17.95
N ILE A 223 -1.88 4.84 18.47
CA ILE A 223 -2.11 4.94 19.93
C ILE A 223 -1.64 3.65 20.60
N ASP A 224 -0.75 3.76 21.58
CA ASP A 224 -0.07 2.65 22.28
C ASP A 224 0.78 1.74 21.36
N GLY A 225 1.18 2.25 20.18
CA GLY A 225 2.04 1.55 19.22
C GLY A 225 3.52 1.71 19.50
N GLU A 226 4.36 1.17 18.62
CA GLU A 226 5.80 1.40 18.69
C GLU A 226 6.18 2.83 18.28
N SER A 227 7.20 3.38 18.93
CA SER A 227 7.82 4.65 18.55
C SER A 227 9.16 4.41 17.87
N ASP A 228 9.26 4.84 16.62
CA ASP A 228 10.49 4.85 15.83
C ASP A 228 10.42 5.90 14.72
N ILE A 229 11.56 6.13 14.08
CA ILE A 229 11.76 7.19 13.10
C ILE A 229 10.83 7.11 11.88
N ARG A 230 10.23 5.94 11.59
CA ARG A 230 9.23 5.81 10.52
C ARG A 230 7.98 6.62 10.85
N ALA A 231 7.56 6.58 12.12
CA ALA A 231 6.41 7.34 12.59
C ALA A 231 6.65 8.84 12.35
N THR A 232 7.81 9.33 12.75
CA THR A 232 8.18 10.74 12.59
C THR A 232 8.18 11.18 11.13
N TYR A 233 8.78 10.38 10.24
CA TYR A 233 8.77 10.68 8.80
C TYR A 233 7.36 10.66 8.21
N CYS A 234 6.55 9.66 8.57
CA CYS A 234 5.16 9.59 8.12
C CYS A 234 4.37 10.81 8.59
N ALA A 235 4.50 11.19 9.87
CA ALA A 235 3.82 12.33 10.46
C ALA A 235 4.25 13.65 9.80
N ALA A 236 5.56 13.89 9.68
CA ALA A 236 6.11 15.09 9.04
C ALA A 236 5.71 15.20 7.57
N THR A 237 5.68 14.08 6.84
CA THR A 237 5.26 14.04 5.45
C THR A 237 3.80 14.41 5.29
N VAL A 238 2.89 13.77 6.03
CA VAL A 238 1.45 14.04 5.88
C VAL A 238 1.11 15.45 6.37
N ALA A 239 1.76 15.93 7.43
CA ALA A 239 1.58 17.29 7.92
C ALA A 239 2.04 18.35 6.91
N THR A 240 3.15 18.09 6.21
CA THR A 240 3.68 18.99 5.18
C THR A 240 2.81 18.97 3.91
N LEU A 241 2.46 17.79 3.39
CA LEU A 241 1.63 17.68 2.19
C LEU A 241 0.23 18.28 2.41
N CYS A 242 -0.35 18.09 3.60
CA CYS A 242 -1.70 18.60 3.94
C CYS A 242 -1.69 20.05 4.49
N GLN A 243 -0.53 20.71 4.54
CA GLN A 243 -0.35 22.07 5.06
C GLN A 243 -1.06 22.29 6.40
N LEU A 244 -0.77 21.46 7.41
CA LEU A 244 -1.38 21.60 8.74
C LEU A 244 -0.87 22.88 9.43
N GLU A 245 -1.79 23.66 10.00
CA GLU A 245 -1.51 24.97 10.60
C GLU A 245 -0.65 24.88 11.87
N ASP A 246 -0.85 23.82 12.67
CA ASP A 246 -0.18 23.56 13.95
C ASP A 246 1.17 22.84 13.78
N ARG A 247 1.68 22.72 12.54
CA ARG A 247 2.90 21.98 12.23
C ARG A 247 4.13 22.45 13.03
N ALA A 248 4.29 23.75 13.23
CA ALA A 248 5.46 24.27 13.96
C ALA A 248 5.46 23.83 15.44
N GLU A 249 4.29 23.85 16.08
CA GLU A 249 4.10 23.41 17.48
C GLU A 249 4.19 21.88 17.58
N LEU A 250 3.58 21.15 16.64
CA LEU A 250 3.54 19.69 16.65
C LEU A 250 4.93 19.02 16.59
N PHE A 251 5.91 19.66 15.97
CA PHE A 251 7.25 19.11 15.73
C PHE A 251 8.39 19.85 16.44
N GLU A 252 8.09 20.67 17.46
CA GLU A 252 9.06 21.55 18.13
C GLU A 252 10.32 20.79 18.60
N ASP A 253 10.14 19.69 19.33
CA ASP A 253 11.24 18.86 19.88
C ASP A 253 11.64 17.67 18.99
N THR A 254 10.98 17.51 17.84
CA THR A 254 11.14 16.32 17.00
C THR A 254 12.52 16.25 16.34
N ALA A 255 13.10 17.39 15.98
CA ALA A 255 14.38 17.43 15.27
C ALA A 255 15.52 16.90 16.13
N GLU A 256 15.54 17.25 17.42
CA GLU A 256 16.51 16.82 18.43
C GLU A 256 16.46 15.31 18.64
N TRP A 257 15.26 14.74 18.73
CA TRP A 257 15.10 13.29 18.86
C TRP A 257 15.53 12.54 17.60
N VAL A 258 15.16 13.04 16.41
CA VAL A 258 15.63 12.47 15.14
C VAL A 258 17.16 12.54 15.04
N ALA A 259 17.76 13.66 15.43
CA ALA A 259 19.23 13.82 15.45
C ALA A 259 19.89 12.80 16.37
N SER A 260 19.29 12.52 17.54
CA SER A 260 19.80 11.51 18.48
C SER A 260 19.74 10.08 17.96
N CYS A 261 18.98 9.83 16.88
CA CYS A 261 18.98 8.53 16.18
C CYS A 261 20.17 8.35 15.23
N GLN A 262 20.97 9.40 14.97
CA GLN A 262 22.19 9.27 14.19
C GLN A 262 23.24 8.48 14.96
N THR A 263 23.82 7.49 14.30
CA THR A 263 24.76 6.53 14.90
C THR A 263 26.21 6.93 14.66
N TYR A 264 27.13 6.26 15.35
CA TYR A 264 28.58 6.39 15.09
C TYR A 264 28.97 6.00 13.65
N GLU A 265 28.15 5.18 12.97
CA GLU A 265 28.42 4.79 11.59
C GLU A 265 28.16 5.95 10.62
N GLY A 266 27.32 6.92 11.00
CA GLY A 266 26.91 8.09 10.22
C GLY A 266 25.45 8.05 9.76
N GLY A 267 24.89 6.85 9.55
CA GLY A 267 23.46 6.67 9.26
C GLY A 267 22.58 6.72 10.51
N PHE A 268 21.27 6.65 10.34
CA PHE A 268 20.29 6.66 11.44
C PHE A 268 19.74 5.27 11.75
N GLY A 269 19.50 5.01 13.03
CA GLY A 269 18.78 3.85 13.53
C GLY A 269 17.28 4.10 13.69
N ALA A 270 16.53 3.05 14.06
CA ALA A 270 15.09 3.15 14.33
C ALA A 270 14.77 4.10 15.49
N CYS A 271 15.62 4.05 16.52
CA CYS A 271 15.58 4.84 17.73
C CYS A 271 17.02 5.06 18.22
N PRO A 272 17.24 5.93 19.22
CA PRO A 272 18.58 6.20 19.73
C PRO A 272 19.30 4.93 20.19
N GLY A 273 20.52 4.72 19.70
CA GLY A 273 21.34 3.54 20.00
C GLY A 273 21.08 2.32 19.10
N ALA A 274 20.10 2.35 18.20
CA ALA A 274 19.90 1.28 17.21
C ALA A 274 20.94 1.36 16.06
N GLU A 275 21.14 0.24 15.35
CA GLU A 275 22.05 0.14 14.20
C GLU A 275 21.61 1.03 13.02
N ALA A 276 22.56 1.62 12.30
CA ALA A 276 22.27 2.44 11.13
C ALA A 276 21.62 1.61 10.02
N HIS A 277 20.51 2.09 9.44
CA HIS A 277 19.76 1.34 8.43
C HIS A 277 19.22 2.24 7.32
N GLY A 278 19.29 1.81 6.06
CA GLY A 278 18.94 2.63 4.89
C GLY A 278 17.55 3.26 4.99
N GLY A 279 16.53 2.46 5.29
CA GLY A 279 15.17 2.96 5.49
C GLY A 279 15.02 3.98 6.64
N TYR A 280 15.73 3.77 7.76
CA TYR A 280 15.69 4.69 8.90
C TYR A 280 16.51 5.95 8.65
N SER A 281 17.67 5.83 8.00
CA SER A 281 18.48 6.94 7.50
C SER A 281 17.68 7.85 6.58
N PHE A 282 16.92 7.28 5.63
CA PHE A 282 16.00 8.05 4.79
C PHE A 282 14.95 8.78 5.62
N CYS A 283 14.21 8.04 6.47
CA CYS A 283 13.17 8.62 7.30
C CYS A 283 13.72 9.77 8.18
N GLY A 284 14.87 9.57 8.82
CA GLY A 284 15.51 10.56 9.66
C GLY A 284 15.94 11.80 8.89
N TYR A 285 16.75 11.64 7.85
CA TYR A 285 17.26 12.78 7.10
C TYR A 285 16.16 13.52 6.34
N ALA A 286 15.20 12.80 5.74
CA ALA A 286 14.05 13.42 5.09
C ALA A 286 13.18 14.19 6.10
N THR A 287 13.00 13.68 7.32
CA THR A 287 12.29 14.42 8.38
C THR A 287 13.02 15.71 8.74
N LEU A 288 14.33 15.68 8.95
CA LEU A 288 15.11 16.89 9.26
C LEU A 288 15.01 17.94 8.14
N LEU A 289 14.99 17.50 6.88
CA LEU A 289 14.79 18.39 5.73
C LEU A 289 13.39 18.98 5.68
N LEU A 290 12.36 18.18 5.98
CA LEU A 290 10.98 18.70 6.08
C LEU A 290 10.89 19.75 7.18
N LEU A 291 11.57 19.55 8.31
CA LEU A 291 11.54 20.49 9.44
C LEU A 291 12.47 21.70 9.27
N ASP A 292 13.23 21.81 8.17
CA ASP A 292 14.27 22.83 7.97
C ASP A 292 15.33 22.84 9.10
N ARG A 293 15.65 21.66 9.63
CA ARG A 293 16.59 21.42 10.74
C ARG A 293 17.73 20.47 10.36
N GLU A 294 18.09 20.35 9.08
CA GLU A 294 19.12 19.42 8.62
C GLU A 294 20.55 19.72 9.13
N SER A 295 20.78 20.93 9.63
CA SER A 295 22.06 21.36 10.20
C SER A 295 22.41 20.69 11.54
N ILE A 296 21.43 20.07 12.22
CA ILE A 296 21.64 19.41 13.52
C ILE A 296 22.38 18.07 13.38
N CYS A 297 22.33 17.43 12.21
CA CYS A 297 22.96 16.14 11.98
C CYS A 297 24.35 16.30 11.37
N ASP A 298 25.22 15.33 11.64
CA ASP A 298 26.52 15.23 10.97
C ASP A 298 26.33 14.70 9.55
N ARG A 299 26.20 15.63 8.60
CA ARG A 299 26.00 15.32 7.19
C ARG A 299 27.23 14.68 6.53
N GLU A 300 28.43 14.92 7.04
CA GLU A 300 29.65 14.34 6.45
C GLU A 300 29.74 12.85 6.74
N SER A 301 29.48 12.45 8.00
CA SER A 301 29.39 11.03 8.33
C SER A 301 28.20 10.34 7.67
N LEU A 302 27.06 11.02 7.53
CA LEU A 302 25.90 10.50 6.78
C LEU A 302 26.24 10.25 5.30
N LEU A 303 26.89 11.21 4.64
CA LEU A 303 27.32 11.06 3.24
C LEU A 303 28.28 9.87 3.11
N ARG A 304 29.33 9.83 3.94
CA ARG A 304 30.29 8.72 3.97
C ARG A 304 29.59 7.38 4.17
N TRP A 305 28.65 7.30 5.12
CA TRP A 305 27.91 6.07 5.38
C TRP A 305 27.07 5.64 4.18
N THR A 306 26.37 6.59 3.55
CA THR A 306 25.45 6.36 2.43
C THR A 306 26.19 5.86 1.19
N VAL A 307 27.29 6.50 0.79
CA VAL A 307 28.06 6.07 -0.40
C VAL A 307 28.66 4.67 -0.21
N ASN A 308 29.04 4.30 1.02
CA ASN A 308 29.55 2.97 1.36
C ASN A 308 28.45 1.88 1.42
N ARG A 309 27.20 2.21 1.08
CA ARG A 309 26.12 1.23 0.90
C ARG A 309 26.01 0.73 -0.53
N GLN A 310 26.61 1.41 -1.50
CA GLN A 310 26.67 0.88 -2.85
C GLN A 310 27.67 -0.27 -2.92
N MET A 311 27.23 -1.40 -3.44
CA MET A 311 28.04 -2.60 -3.56
C MET A 311 28.92 -2.52 -4.79
N THR A 312 30.22 -2.74 -4.63
CA THR A 312 31.19 -2.59 -5.73
C THR A 312 31.05 -3.66 -6.81
N PHE A 313 30.53 -4.84 -6.48
CA PHE A 313 30.34 -5.92 -7.45
C PHE A 313 28.92 -5.89 -8.03
N GLU A 314 27.90 -5.83 -7.18
CA GLU A 314 26.50 -5.90 -7.62
C GLU A 314 25.98 -4.57 -8.18
N GLY A 315 26.56 -3.42 -7.83
CA GLY A 315 26.11 -2.09 -8.26
C GLY A 315 24.91 -1.53 -7.49
N GLY A 316 24.07 -2.40 -6.91
CA GLY A 316 22.95 -2.02 -6.04
C GLY A 316 23.36 -1.62 -4.62
N PHE A 317 22.37 -1.39 -3.75
CA PHE A 317 22.60 -0.94 -2.37
C PHE A 317 22.29 -2.02 -1.32
N GLN A 318 23.12 -2.10 -0.28
CA GLN A 318 22.79 -2.83 0.95
C GLN A 318 22.16 -1.89 1.99
N GLY A 319 21.23 -2.40 2.79
CA GLY A 319 20.55 -1.59 3.81
C GLY A 319 21.40 -1.26 5.03
N ARG A 320 22.38 -2.10 5.34
CA ARG A 320 23.26 -1.99 6.53
C ARG A 320 24.62 -2.59 6.24
N THR A 321 25.60 -2.21 7.04
CA THR A 321 26.97 -2.72 6.96
C THR A 321 26.98 -4.26 7.05
N ASN A 322 27.72 -4.93 6.16
CA ASN A 322 27.85 -6.41 6.10
C ASN A 322 26.53 -7.18 5.83
N LYS A 323 25.54 -6.56 5.17
CA LYS A 323 24.32 -7.24 4.70
C LYS A 323 24.34 -7.37 3.18
N LEU A 324 23.39 -8.14 2.66
CA LEU A 324 23.27 -8.33 1.21
C LEU A 324 22.65 -7.09 0.56
N VAL A 325 22.93 -6.96 -0.74
CA VAL A 325 22.23 -6.05 -1.65
C VAL A 325 20.74 -6.38 -1.73
N ASP A 326 19.90 -5.36 -1.87
CA ASP A 326 18.45 -5.50 -2.05
C ASP A 326 17.90 -4.33 -2.88
N GLY A 327 17.08 -4.62 -3.89
CA GLY A 327 16.50 -3.66 -4.83
C GLY A 327 15.63 -2.58 -4.18
N CYS A 328 15.04 -2.82 -3.01
CA CYS A 328 14.28 -1.75 -2.34
C CYS A 328 15.17 -0.61 -1.82
N TYR A 329 16.45 -0.89 -1.53
CA TYR A 329 17.39 0.16 -1.11
C TYR A 329 17.80 1.08 -2.26
N SER A 330 17.46 0.75 -3.51
CA SER A 330 17.59 1.67 -4.63
C SER A 330 16.87 2.99 -4.37
N PHE A 331 15.71 2.96 -3.68
CA PHE A 331 15.09 4.19 -3.20
C PHE A 331 15.60 4.60 -1.81
N TRP A 332 15.50 3.73 -0.81
CA TRP A 332 15.75 4.14 0.58
C TRP A 332 17.18 4.68 0.80
N VAL A 333 18.19 4.07 0.17
CA VAL A 333 19.56 4.59 0.24
C VAL A 333 19.82 5.57 -0.89
N GLY A 334 19.39 5.24 -2.11
CA GLY A 334 19.62 6.06 -3.30
C GLY A 334 19.07 7.48 -3.18
N ALA A 335 17.92 7.68 -2.53
CA ALA A 335 17.29 8.99 -2.34
C ALA A 335 18.05 9.90 -1.36
N LEU A 336 18.88 9.36 -0.46
CA LEU A 336 19.68 10.18 0.46
C LEU A 336 20.71 11.03 -0.28
N LEU A 337 21.27 10.51 -1.37
CA LEU A 337 22.35 11.15 -2.13
C LEU A 337 21.92 12.47 -2.79
N PRO A 338 20.84 12.53 -3.59
CA PRO A 338 20.37 13.80 -4.14
C PRO A 338 19.89 14.77 -3.05
N LEU A 339 19.34 14.28 -1.93
CA LEU A 339 18.97 15.13 -0.79
C LEU A 339 20.18 15.80 -0.14
N ILE A 340 21.25 15.03 0.12
CA ILE A 340 22.50 15.55 0.69
C ILE A 340 23.15 16.54 -0.30
N GLN A 341 23.16 16.20 -1.58
CA GLN A 341 23.75 17.04 -2.63
C GLN A 341 22.99 18.37 -2.77
N ALA A 342 21.66 18.35 -2.70
CA ALA A 342 20.83 19.56 -2.75
C ALA A 342 21.17 20.54 -1.61
N VAL A 343 21.41 20.05 -0.39
CA VAL A 343 21.81 20.89 0.75
C VAL A 343 23.24 21.42 0.60
N GLN A 344 24.18 20.60 0.13
CA GLN A 344 25.56 21.05 -0.09
C GLN A 344 25.65 22.19 -1.11
N ARG A 345 24.80 22.16 -2.15
CA ARG A 345 24.71 23.19 -3.19
C ARG A 345 24.15 24.54 -2.69
N LYS A 346 23.38 24.57 -1.59
CA LYS A 346 22.85 25.83 -1.00
C LYS A 346 23.93 26.71 -0.34
N LYS A 347 25.16 26.22 -0.12
CA LYS A 347 26.23 27.04 0.45
C LYS A 347 26.67 28.13 -0.55
N PRO A 348 26.81 29.41 -0.13
CA PRO A 348 27.38 30.44 -1.00
C PRO A 348 28.79 30.03 -1.42
N ILE A 349 29.07 30.16 -2.72
CA ILE A 349 30.37 29.87 -3.33
C ILE A 349 31.41 30.78 -2.66
N ARG A 350 32.14 30.26 -1.66
CA ARG A 350 33.47 30.80 -1.35
C ARG A 350 34.36 30.30 -2.48
N GLU A 351 34.90 31.23 -3.26
CA GLU A 351 35.91 31.09 -4.32
C GLU A 351 36.79 29.83 -4.20
N SER A 352 36.24 28.66 -4.52
CA SER A 352 36.98 27.41 -4.64
C SER A 352 37.11 27.15 -6.13
N GLN A 353 38.34 27.17 -6.62
CA GLN A 353 38.76 27.12 -8.03
C GLN A 353 38.38 25.83 -8.80
N ASP A 354 37.51 24.97 -8.27
CA ASP A 354 37.10 23.70 -8.87
C ASP A 354 35.65 23.76 -9.40
N VAL A 355 35.41 24.60 -10.40
CA VAL A 355 34.09 24.75 -11.05
C VAL A 355 33.65 23.44 -11.76
N ASN A 356 34.61 22.56 -12.07
CA ASN A 356 34.36 21.30 -12.79
C ASN A 356 33.96 20.11 -11.89
N LYS A 357 34.10 20.18 -10.56
CA LYS A 357 33.72 19.06 -9.66
C LYS A 357 32.25 19.05 -9.25
N ASN A 358 31.49 20.10 -9.57
CA ASN A 358 30.08 20.21 -9.16
C ASN A 358 29.10 19.33 -9.97
N HIS A 359 29.60 18.59 -10.96
CA HIS A 359 28.78 17.84 -11.93
C HIS A 359 28.95 16.31 -11.83
N GLU A 360 29.82 15.79 -10.97
CA GLU A 360 29.95 14.34 -10.81
C GLU A 360 28.91 13.79 -9.81
N PRO A 361 28.20 12.71 -10.16
CA PRO A 361 27.32 12.01 -9.24
C PRO A 361 28.10 11.53 -8.00
N LEU A 362 27.46 11.58 -6.82
CA LEU A 362 28.09 11.13 -5.55
C LEU A 362 28.27 9.61 -5.46
N PHE A 363 27.78 8.86 -6.45
CA PHE A 363 27.75 7.41 -6.51
C PHE A 363 27.67 6.95 -7.97
N ASP A 364 27.89 5.66 -8.23
CA ASP A 364 27.83 5.14 -9.58
C ASP A 364 26.37 4.95 -10.02
N THR A 365 25.84 5.93 -10.75
CA THR A 365 24.45 5.91 -11.22
C THR A 365 24.21 4.84 -12.27
N ILE A 366 25.20 4.50 -13.10
CA ILE A 366 25.08 3.48 -14.14
C ILE A 366 24.99 2.10 -13.50
N ALA A 367 25.91 1.75 -12.60
CA ALA A 367 25.91 0.46 -11.91
C ALA A 367 24.61 0.25 -11.11
N ALA A 368 24.05 1.32 -10.52
CA ALA A 368 22.78 1.24 -9.82
C ALA A 368 21.59 0.98 -10.77
N GLN A 369 21.58 1.59 -11.97
CA GLN A 369 20.59 1.30 -13.00
C GLN A 369 20.72 -0.13 -13.53
N GLU A 370 21.95 -0.58 -13.81
CA GLU A 370 22.25 -1.94 -14.28
C GLU A 370 21.77 -2.98 -13.27
N TYR A 371 21.98 -2.78 -11.96
CA TYR A 371 21.47 -3.69 -10.94
C TYR A 371 19.94 -3.81 -10.97
N VAL A 372 19.22 -2.69 -11.09
CA VAL A 372 17.75 -2.71 -11.13
C VAL A 372 17.24 -3.40 -12.41
N LEU A 373 17.82 -3.08 -13.55
CA LEU A 373 17.40 -3.61 -14.85
C LEU A 373 17.77 -5.10 -15.03
N LEU A 374 19.00 -5.49 -14.66
CA LEU A 374 19.51 -6.84 -14.90
C LEU A 374 19.17 -7.83 -13.78
N CYS A 375 19.09 -7.37 -12.53
CA CYS A 375 19.00 -8.26 -11.37
C CYS A 375 17.65 -8.23 -10.66
N CYS A 376 16.88 -7.15 -10.79
CA CYS A 376 15.63 -7.00 -10.02
C CYS A 376 14.37 -7.26 -10.85
N GLN A 377 14.44 -7.32 -12.18
CA GLN A 377 13.28 -7.60 -13.05
C GLN A 377 12.88 -9.08 -13.03
N VAL A 378 11.58 -9.36 -13.06
CA VAL A 378 11.03 -10.72 -13.10
C VAL A 378 10.30 -10.97 -14.42
N ASP A 379 10.95 -11.69 -15.33
CA ASP A 379 10.45 -11.90 -16.70
C ASP A 379 9.11 -12.64 -16.78
N GLN A 380 8.90 -13.66 -15.93
CA GLN A 380 7.74 -14.55 -16.10
C GLN A 380 6.41 -13.90 -15.71
N THR A 381 6.43 -12.97 -14.74
CA THR A 381 5.21 -12.36 -14.18
C THR A 381 5.15 -10.85 -14.34
N GLY A 382 6.23 -10.22 -14.81
CA GLY A 382 6.44 -8.78 -14.69
C GLY A 382 6.67 -8.35 -13.25
N GLY A 383 7.07 -7.09 -13.06
CA GLY A 383 7.39 -6.50 -11.75
C GLY A 383 8.83 -6.74 -11.30
N PHE A 384 9.15 -6.25 -10.10
CA PHE A 384 10.51 -6.30 -9.54
C PHE A 384 10.57 -7.03 -8.19
N THR A 385 11.76 -7.50 -7.84
CA THR A 385 12.08 -8.26 -6.61
C THR A 385 13.28 -7.67 -5.86
N ASP A 386 13.56 -8.18 -4.66
CA ASP A 386 14.74 -7.86 -3.85
C ASP A 386 16.07 -8.17 -4.54
N ARG A 387 16.24 -9.38 -5.08
CA ARG A 387 17.47 -9.86 -5.74
C ARG A 387 17.19 -11.09 -6.61
N PRO A 388 18.11 -11.47 -7.53
CA PRO A 388 17.96 -12.69 -8.32
C PRO A 388 17.80 -13.91 -7.42
N LYS A 389 16.75 -14.70 -7.64
CA LYS A 389 16.49 -15.94 -6.89
C LYS A 389 16.36 -17.11 -7.84
N VAL A 390 17.24 -18.10 -7.65
CA VAL A 390 17.27 -19.34 -8.44
C VAL A 390 16.00 -20.18 -8.25
N ASN A 391 15.33 -20.08 -7.08
CA ASN A 391 14.12 -20.87 -6.78
C ASN A 391 13.13 -20.10 -5.86
N SER A 392 12.20 -19.35 -6.48
CA SER A 392 11.04 -18.65 -5.90
C SER A 392 11.31 -17.41 -5.01
N ARG A 393 10.75 -16.24 -5.35
CA ARG A 393 9.36 -15.78 -5.16
C ARG A 393 9.07 -14.83 -6.33
N GLY A 394 7.83 -14.78 -6.81
CA GLY A 394 7.44 -13.79 -7.82
C GLY A 394 7.72 -12.36 -7.33
N SER A 395 7.68 -11.41 -8.26
CA SER A 395 7.73 -9.99 -7.93
C SER A 395 6.68 -9.61 -6.88
N ASP A 396 6.91 -8.50 -6.18
CA ASP A 396 5.91 -7.92 -5.30
C ASP A 396 5.77 -6.42 -5.54
N PHE A 397 4.62 -5.86 -5.13
CA PHE A 397 4.31 -4.45 -5.35
C PHE A 397 5.23 -3.51 -4.58
N TYR A 398 5.79 -3.95 -3.45
CA TYR A 398 6.71 -3.16 -2.65
C TYR A 398 8.04 -2.96 -3.38
N HIS A 399 8.70 -4.05 -3.81
CA HIS A 399 9.94 -3.97 -4.57
C HIS A 399 9.72 -3.33 -5.94
N THR A 400 8.59 -3.62 -6.61
CA THR A 400 8.22 -2.92 -7.85
C THR A 400 8.17 -1.41 -7.67
N CYS A 401 7.54 -0.92 -6.60
CA CYS A 401 7.49 0.51 -6.30
C CYS A 401 8.89 1.09 -6.05
N TYR A 402 9.65 0.52 -5.11
CA TYR A 402 10.92 1.11 -4.68
C TYR A 402 12.09 0.91 -5.66
N CYS A 403 12.09 -0.18 -6.44
CA CYS A 403 13.06 -0.35 -7.54
C CYS A 403 12.86 0.71 -8.62
N LEU A 404 11.60 0.93 -9.05
CA LEU A 404 11.28 1.95 -10.06
C LEU A 404 11.50 3.37 -9.52
N SER A 405 11.20 3.61 -8.24
CA SER A 405 11.47 4.89 -7.59
C SER A 405 12.97 5.20 -7.58
N GLY A 406 13.81 4.21 -7.21
CA GLY A 406 15.27 4.33 -7.28
C GLY A 406 15.79 4.53 -8.71
N LEU A 407 15.29 3.73 -9.66
CA LEU A 407 15.67 3.85 -11.07
C LEU A 407 15.39 5.25 -11.63
N SER A 408 14.25 5.84 -11.28
CA SER A 408 13.93 7.22 -11.64
C SER A 408 14.94 8.22 -11.06
N LEU A 409 15.33 8.05 -9.79
CA LEU A 409 16.32 8.92 -9.14
C LEU A 409 17.73 8.79 -9.73
N PHE A 410 18.07 7.64 -10.31
CA PHE A 410 19.40 7.40 -10.90
C PHE A 410 19.52 7.96 -12.32
N GLN A 411 18.40 8.23 -12.97
CA GLN A 411 18.33 8.75 -14.34
C GLN A 411 18.44 10.27 -14.40
N ASP A 412 18.21 10.96 -13.28
CA ASP A 412 18.17 12.43 -13.21
C ASP A 412 19.16 12.92 -12.13
N ASP A 413 20.04 13.86 -12.49
CA ASP A 413 21.01 14.49 -11.59
C ASP A 413 20.46 15.76 -10.91
N GLY A 414 19.18 16.07 -11.14
CA GLY A 414 18.49 17.25 -10.65
C GLY A 414 18.83 18.53 -11.41
N GLN A 415 19.47 18.44 -12.58
CA GLN A 415 19.68 19.56 -13.49
C GLN A 415 19.09 19.23 -14.87
N ASP A 416 18.31 20.17 -15.42
CA ASP A 416 17.51 20.07 -16.66
C ASP A 416 18.32 19.73 -17.95
N GLN A 417 19.59 19.33 -17.88
CA GLN A 417 20.45 19.27 -19.06
C GLN A 417 20.96 17.88 -19.48
N THR A 418 21.03 16.85 -18.62
CA THR A 418 21.41 15.50 -19.10
C THR A 418 20.86 14.37 -18.22
N SER A 419 19.71 13.79 -18.59
CA SER A 419 19.29 12.49 -18.02
C SER A 419 20.25 11.40 -18.51
N ILE A 420 20.86 10.65 -17.60
CA ILE A 420 21.70 9.49 -17.93
C ILE A 420 20.82 8.25 -17.87
N VAL A 421 20.40 7.73 -19.03
CA VAL A 421 19.55 6.55 -19.12
C VAL A 421 20.37 5.36 -19.60
N CYS A 422 20.45 4.31 -18.77
CA CYS A 422 21.11 3.07 -19.16
C CYS A 422 20.23 2.23 -20.11
N GLY A 423 20.82 1.75 -21.20
CA GLY A 423 20.13 0.95 -22.21
C GLY A 423 19.32 1.78 -23.20
N ASP A 424 18.11 1.33 -23.53
CA ASP A 424 17.23 2.04 -24.46
C ASP A 424 16.68 3.34 -23.82
N SER A 425 16.48 4.35 -24.64
CA SER A 425 15.73 5.57 -24.31
C SER A 425 14.33 5.30 -23.73
N GLU A 426 13.71 4.17 -24.07
CA GLU A 426 12.42 3.73 -23.50
C GLU A 426 12.49 3.41 -22.00
N ASN A 427 13.68 3.18 -21.43
CA ASN A 427 13.86 2.95 -20.00
C ASN A 427 13.64 4.23 -19.16
N LYS A 428 13.51 5.40 -19.78
CA LYS A 428 13.32 6.67 -19.07
C LYS A 428 12.00 6.68 -18.29
N LEU A 429 12.10 6.84 -16.98
CA LEU A 429 10.97 6.97 -16.08
C LEU A 429 10.60 8.44 -15.84
N ARG A 430 9.38 8.67 -15.33
CA ARG A 430 9.00 9.98 -14.81
C ARG A 430 9.70 10.22 -13.48
N ASN A 431 10.08 11.47 -13.24
CA ASN A 431 10.76 11.89 -12.03
C ASN A 431 9.90 11.66 -10.79
N THR A 432 10.53 11.17 -9.71
CA THR A 432 9.94 11.08 -8.38
C THR A 432 10.56 12.13 -7.46
N HIS A 433 9.75 12.71 -6.57
CA HIS A 433 10.21 13.67 -5.58
C HIS A 433 10.98 12.93 -4.47
N PRO A 434 12.26 13.24 -4.22
CA PRO A 434 13.11 12.45 -3.32
C PRO A 434 12.63 12.44 -1.87
N LEU A 435 11.95 13.50 -1.39
CA LEU A 435 11.36 13.51 -0.03
C LEU A 435 10.05 12.73 0.11
N PHE A 436 9.20 12.70 -0.92
CA PHE A 436 7.79 12.23 -0.78
C PHE A 436 7.51 10.93 -1.53
N ASN A 437 8.40 10.55 -2.45
CA ASN A 437 8.25 9.44 -3.38
C ASN A 437 6.96 9.46 -4.22
N ILE A 438 6.57 10.65 -4.68
CA ILE A 438 5.49 10.89 -5.65
C ILE A 438 6.00 11.88 -6.69
N GLY A 439 5.32 12.04 -7.83
CA GLY A 439 5.71 13.04 -8.84
C GLY A 439 5.87 14.44 -8.22
N PRO A 440 6.94 15.20 -8.52
CA PRO A 440 7.15 16.55 -7.98
C PRO A 440 5.96 17.49 -8.22
N GLU A 441 5.27 17.34 -9.35
CA GLU A 441 4.03 18.05 -9.69
C GLU A 441 2.86 17.64 -8.79
N CYS A 442 2.77 16.36 -8.41
CA CYS A 442 1.71 15.86 -7.53
C CYS A 442 1.85 16.46 -6.12
N ALA A 443 3.09 16.52 -5.60
CA ALA A 443 3.36 17.12 -4.30
C ALA A 443 3.04 18.62 -4.28
N ARG A 444 3.50 19.35 -5.32
CA ARG A 444 3.29 20.80 -5.45
C ARG A 444 1.80 21.15 -5.50
N GLU A 445 1.03 20.48 -6.36
CA GLU A 445 -0.41 20.75 -6.51
C GLU A 445 -1.21 20.43 -5.25
N ALA A 446 -0.83 19.39 -4.51
CA ALA A 446 -1.46 19.09 -3.23
C ALA A 446 -1.19 20.20 -2.20
N MET A 447 0.07 20.64 -2.06
CA MET A 447 0.42 21.72 -1.13
C MET A 447 -0.21 23.07 -1.53
N ASP A 448 -0.25 23.40 -2.82
CA ASP A 448 -0.91 24.60 -3.34
C ASP A 448 -2.43 24.57 -3.06
N TYR A 449 -3.06 23.40 -3.16
CA TYR A 449 -4.48 23.25 -2.84
C TYR A 449 -4.76 23.44 -1.34
N PHE A 450 -3.99 22.79 -0.47
CA PHE A 450 -4.22 22.85 0.98
C PHE A 450 -3.80 24.17 1.61
N SER A 451 -2.88 24.93 1.00
CA SER A 451 -2.51 26.27 1.48
C SER A 451 -3.57 27.35 1.20
N GLN A 452 -4.51 27.08 0.29
CA GLN A 452 -5.62 27.98 -0.05
C GLN A 452 -6.89 27.75 0.80
N GLN A 453 -6.89 26.72 1.65
CA GLN A 453 -8.01 26.33 2.52
C GLN A 453 -7.68 26.56 3.99
#